data_AF-U2HH93-F1
#
_entry.id   AF-U2HH93-F1
#
_cell.length_a   1.000
_cell.length_b   1.000
_cell.length_c   1.000
_cell.angle_alpha   90.00
_cell.angle_beta   90.00
_cell.angle_gamma   90.00
#
_symmetry.space_group_name_H-M   'P 1'
#
loop_
_entity.id
_entity.type
_entity.pdbx_description
1 polymer ?
#
loop_
_entity_poly.entity_id
_entity_poly.type
_entity_poly.pdbx_seq_one_letter_code
_entity_poly.pdbx_strand_id
1 'polypeptide(L)'
;MKLRGLLFFYGALLLFLSSCIKDEAPNMEADIIKAETENDVFLLEPVVSGGSIVLYLKPDQEETLEFDIKFTLTEGAQLQAEDGQVMDNNVLKVDRELAERMQTEGVSVKTISQDKQYSKQYLLKIINTKDGFVPTEYGFEEIVINKDQQYTEFFNRIDNQDFYNWSSGNIGYSLSLMFGGGKLEPDAYPTTTTTDAYSGERALLLETKATADFVAKLKKPIAAGNLFIGAFDTGPVLTDALSATQFGLPFNKVPAALEGYYKYQPADKVTDENMNPVNMKDSCDIYAVFYNRKQLMESVSDPKKKVPYLTGHNILTDPSIVAIAKIKDGSATTGDGFVKFSLPFEYRTKVDMGAVAGLDYNIAIVMSSSKRGDSFIGAVGSKLIVDDLKIVTK
;
A
#
# COMPACT_ATOMS: atom_id res chain seq x y z
N MET A 1 -19.88 6.60 71.12
CA MET A 1 -20.72 6.36 69.92
C MET A 1 -20.05 6.76 68.58
N LYS A 2 -18.72 6.66 68.42
CA LYS A 2 -18.04 7.17 67.19
C LYS A 2 -17.02 6.24 66.52
N LEU A 3 -16.90 4.98 66.94
CA LEU A 3 -15.98 4.02 66.29
C LEU A 3 -16.69 2.87 65.55
N ARG A 4 -17.92 2.52 65.92
CA ARG A 4 -18.71 1.46 65.26
C ARG A 4 -19.31 1.87 63.91
N GLY A 5 -19.56 3.17 63.70
CA GLY A 5 -20.05 3.68 62.41
C GLY A 5 -18.97 3.80 61.34
N LEU A 6 -17.70 3.91 61.73
CA LEU A 6 -16.58 4.04 60.78
C LEU A 6 -16.22 2.70 60.12
N LEU A 7 -16.28 1.59 60.88
CA LEU A 7 -16.03 0.24 60.38
C LEU A 7 -17.11 -0.24 59.40
N PHE A 8 -18.37 0.16 59.58
CA PHE A 8 -19.44 -0.14 58.63
C PHE A 8 -19.30 0.64 57.31
N PHE A 9 -18.71 1.84 57.36
CA PHE A 9 -18.49 2.67 56.16
C PHE A 9 -17.33 2.13 55.31
N TYR A 10 -16.26 1.62 55.93
CA TYR A 10 -15.14 1.00 55.20
C TYR A 10 -15.45 -0.41 54.67
N GLY A 11 -16.32 -1.17 55.34
CA GLY A 11 -16.79 -2.47 54.83
C GLY A 11 -17.69 -2.36 53.61
N ALA A 12 -18.54 -1.32 53.54
CA ALA A 12 -19.41 -1.07 52.39
C ALA A 12 -18.63 -0.54 51.17
N LEU A 13 -17.54 0.21 51.37
CA LEU A 13 -16.71 0.76 50.29
C LEU A 13 -15.88 -0.30 49.55
N LEU A 14 -15.54 -1.40 50.22
CA LEU A 14 -14.81 -2.53 49.62
C LEU A 14 -15.67 -3.42 48.71
N LEU A 15 -17.01 -3.38 48.85
CA LEU A 15 -17.95 -4.12 47.99
C LEU A 15 -18.29 -3.39 46.67
N PHE A 16 -17.88 -2.12 46.52
CA PHE A 16 -18.03 -1.36 45.26
C PHE A 16 -16.75 -1.35 44.39
N LEU A 17 -15.66 -1.96 44.86
CA LEU A 17 -14.41 -2.12 44.08
C LEU A 17 -14.28 -3.49 43.40
N SER A 18 -15.26 -4.37 43.58
CA SER A 18 -15.58 -5.42 42.61
C SER A 18 -16.15 -4.77 41.35
N SER A 19 -15.31 -4.00 40.67
CA SER A 19 -15.44 -3.72 39.25
C SER A 19 -15.73 -5.06 38.58
N CYS A 20 -16.90 -5.18 37.96
CA CYS A 20 -17.09 -6.15 36.91
C CYS A 20 -15.95 -5.90 35.93
N ILE A 21 -14.91 -6.74 35.96
CA ILE A 21 -14.03 -6.93 34.82
C ILE A 21 -14.98 -7.48 33.77
N LYS A 22 -15.57 -6.57 33.00
CA LYS A 22 -16.35 -6.94 31.84
C LYS A 22 -15.32 -7.52 30.89
N ASP A 23 -15.47 -8.80 30.54
CA ASP A 23 -14.62 -9.41 29.53
C ASP A 23 -14.56 -8.47 28.33
N GLU A 24 -13.34 -8.19 27.88
CA GLU A 24 -13.12 -7.35 26.71
C GLU A 24 -13.94 -7.92 25.56
N ALA A 25 -14.61 -7.03 24.81
CA ALA A 25 -15.44 -7.48 23.71
C ALA A 25 -14.56 -8.27 22.72
N PRO A 26 -15.02 -9.41 22.18
CA PRO A 26 -14.23 -10.18 21.24
C PRO A 26 -13.81 -9.30 20.06
N ASN A 27 -12.55 -9.43 19.65
CA ASN A 27 -11.98 -8.63 18.58
C ASN A 27 -12.73 -8.86 17.25
N MET A 28 -13.07 -7.76 16.58
CA MET A 28 -13.75 -7.77 15.28
C MET A 28 -12.78 -7.84 14.09
N GLU A 29 -11.49 -7.56 14.31
CA GLU A 29 -10.51 -7.57 13.24
C GLU A 29 -10.19 -9.00 12.78
N ALA A 30 -10.08 -9.18 11.46
CA ALA A 30 -9.83 -10.46 10.81
C ALA A 30 -8.71 -10.30 9.77
N ASP A 31 -7.54 -9.80 10.19
CA ASP A 31 -6.45 -9.52 9.26
C ASP A 31 -5.28 -10.47 9.42
N ILE A 32 -4.65 -10.79 8.28
CA ILE A 32 -3.30 -11.35 8.26
C ILE A 32 -2.36 -10.16 8.38
N ILE A 33 -1.61 -10.12 9.48
CA ILE A 33 -0.65 -9.04 9.78
C ILE A 33 0.69 -9.35 9.12
N LYS A 34 1.09 -10.62 9.12
CA LYS A 34 2.38 -11.06 8.58
C LYS A 34 2.26 -12.47 8.03
N ALA A 35 3.02 -12.77 6.99
CA ALA A 35 3.32 -14.11 6.52
C ALA A 35 4.84 -14.31 6.48
N GLU A 36 5.32 -15.46 6.92
CA GLU A 36 6.73 -15.78 7.07
C GLU A 36 7.04 -17.17 6.53
N THR A 37 8.22 -17.35 5.94
CA THR A 37 8.74 -18.63 5.46
C THR A 37 10.15 -18.82 5.98
N GLU A 38 10.52 -20.02 6.42
CA GLU A 38 11.87 -20.30 6.93
C GLU A 38 12.89 -20.65 5.82
N ASN A 39 12.43 -20.96 4.61
CA ASN A 39 13.28 -21.36 3.49
C ASN A 39 13.84 -20.16 2.73
N ASP A 40 15.12 -20.24 2.35
CA ASP A 40 15.84 -19.20 1.59
C ASP A 40 15.55 -19.23 0.08
N VAL A 41 14.39 -19.76 -0.33
CA VAL A 41 13.98 -19.83 -1.74
C VAL A 41 13.26 -18.55 -2.21
N PHE A 42 12.85 -17.69 -1.28
CA PHE A 42 12.15 -16.44 -1.58
C PHE A 42 13.06 -15.21 -1.48
N LEU A 43 12.84 -14.23 -2.36
CA LEU A 43 13.61 -12.97 -2.44
C LEU A 43 13.30 -11.97 -1.34
N LEU A 44 12.09 -12.07 -0.80
CA LEU A 44 11.51 -11.20 0.19
C LEU A 44 10.78 -12.07 1.22
N GLU A 45 10.60 -11.52 2.43
CA GLU A 45 9.48 -11.98 3.24
C GLU A 45 8.17 -11.84 2.43
N PRO A 46 7.23 -12.78 2.55
CA PRO A 46 5.93 -12.69 1.89
C PRO A 46 5.26 -11.32 2.10
N VAL A 47 4.80 -10.70 1.01
CA VAL A 47 4.15 -9.38 1.05
C VAL A 47 2.65 -9.56 1.24
N VAL A 48 2.10 -8.98 2.31
CA VAL A 48 0.66 -8.97 2.60
C VAL A 48 0.09 -7.61 2.22
N SER A 49 -0.88 -7.57 1.29
CA SER A 49 -1.49 -6.32 0.81
C SER A 49 -2.90 -6.54 0.29
N GLY A 50 -3.88 -5.76 0.75
CA GLY A 50 -5.19 -5.63 0.09
C GLY A 50 -6.02 -6.91 -0.10
N GLY A 51 -5.75 -7.99 0.66
CA GLY A 51 -6.37 -9.30 0.42
C GLY A 51 -5.55 -10.21 -0.50
N SER A 52 -4.26 -9.95 -0.66
CA SER A 52 -3.31 -10.80 -1.35
C SER A 52 -2.08 -11.06 -0.48
N ILE A 53 -1.49 -12.25 -0.62
CA ILE A 53 -0.21 -12.63 -0.01
C ILE A 53 0.68 -13.13 -1.13
N VAL A 54 1.74 -12.39 -1.42
CA VAL A 54 2.60 -12.68 -2.57
C VAL A 54 3.98 -13.13 -2.09
N LEU A 55 4.37 -14.32 -2.52
CA LEU A 55 5.70 -14.88 -2.32
C LEU A 55 6.49 -14.74 -3.61
N TYR A 56 7.72 -14.25 -3.52
CA TYR A 56 8.53 -13.97 -4.69
C TYR A 56 9.67 -14.96 -4.77
N LEU A 57 9.51 -15.96 -5.63
CA LEU A 57 10.47 -17.04 -5.78
C LEU A 57 11.76 -16.50 -6.40
N LYS A 58 12.92 -16.80 -5.82
CA LYS A 58 14.22 -16.49 -6.41
C LYS A 58 14.35 -17.18 -7.77
N PRO A 59 15.10 -16.59 -8.71
CA PRO A 59 15.40 -17.26 -9.98
C PRO A 59 15.98 -18.65 -9.76
N ASP A 60 15.56 -19.60 -10.61
CA ASP A 60 16.08 -20.97 -10.64
C ASP A 60 15.84 -21.79 -9.34
N GLN A 61 14.77 -21.49 -8.59
CA GLN A 61 14.33 -22.23 -7.40
C GLN A 61 13.04 -23.06 -7.60
N GLU A 62 12.56 -23.22 -8.84
CA GLU A 62 11.28 -23.86 -9.15
C GLU A 62 11.22 -25.34 -8.74
N GLU A 63 12.37 -26.01 -8.65
CA GLU A 63 12.46 -27.41 -8.23
C GLU A 63 12.49 -27.60 -6.70
N THR A 64 12.57 -26.51 -5.92
CA THR A 64 12.73 -26.53 -4.45
C THR A 64 11.49 -26.01 -3.72
N LEU A 65 10.29 -26.36 -4.19
CA LEU A 65 9.01 -25.81 -3.72
C LEU A 65 8.29 -26.68 -2.69
N GLU A 66 8.99 -27.01 -1.60
CA GLU A 66 8.40 -27.57 -0.39
C GLU A 66 8.75 -26.67 0.79
N PHE A 67 7.76 -26.04 1.41
CA PHE A 67 7.97 -25.07 2.50
C PHE A 67 6.71 -24.84 3.32
N ASP A 68 6.88 -24.29 4.51
CA ASP A 68 5.78 -23.87 5.38
C ASP A 68 5.64 -22.36 5.36
N ILE A 69 4.40 -21.87 5.35
CA ILE A 69 4.06 -20.45 5.55
C ILE A 69 3.43 -20.30 6.92
N LYS A 70 4.06 -19.51 7.78
CA LYS A 70 3.53 -19.12 9.08
C LYS A 70 2.81 -17.79 8.98
N PHE A 71 1.56 -17.74 9.42
CA PHE A 71 0.78 -16.50 9.47
C PHE A 71 0.69 -15.95 10.89
N THR A 72 0.83 -14.63 11.00
CA THR A 72 0.45 -13.85 12.17
C THR A 72 -0.86 -13.14 11.87
N LEU A 73 -1.85 -13.34 12.73
CA LEU A 73 -3.19 -12.79 12.57
C LEU A 73 -3.46 -11.70 13.63
N THR A 74 -4.51 -10.92 13.43
CA THR A 74 -5.13 -10.11 14.49
C THR A 74 -5.53 -10.98 15.67
N GLU A 75 -5.51 -10.39 16.87
CA GLU A 75 -5.73 -11.12 18.11
C GLU A 75 -7.07 -11.87 18.09
N GLY A 76 -7.03 -13.17 18.40
CA GLY A 76 -8.21 -14.03 18.48
C GLY A 76 -8.79 -14.48 17.13
N ALA A 77 -8.26 -14.01 16.00
CA ALA A 77 -8.70 -14.46 14.68
C ALA A 77 -8.25 -15.89 14.37
N GLN A 78 -8.99 -16.55 13.48
CA GLN A 78 -8.71 -17.90 12.98
C GLN A 78 -8.43 -17.86 11.48
N LEU A 79 -7.55 -18.75 11.01
CA LEU A 79 -7.27 -18.93 9.58
C LEU A 79 -7.85 -20.24 9.08
N GLN A 80 -8.53 -20.19 7.94
CA GLN A 80 -9.07 -21.35 7.24
C GLN A 80 -8.40 -21.52 5.88
N ALA A 81 -8.13 -22.78 5.52
CA ALA A 81 -7.74 -23.19 4.19
C ALA A 81 -8.92 -23.11 3.20
N GLU A 82 -8.64 -23.30 1.92
CA GLU A 82 -9.64 -23.22 0.83
C GLU A 82 -10.77 -24.25 0.98
N ASP A 83 -10.47 -25.41 1.59
CA ASP A 83 -11.45 -26.46 1.89
C ASP A 83 -12.28 -26.18 3.16
N GLY A 84 -12.06 -25.05 3.82
CA GLY A 84 -12.75 -24.62 5.03
C GLY A 84 -12.18 -25.18 6.34
N GLN A 85 -11.13 -26.01 6.30
CA GLN A 85 -10.48 -26.48 7.52
C GLN A 85 -9.74 -25.34 8.23
N VAL A 86 -9.94 -25.23 9.54
CA VAL A 86 -9.18 -24.29 10.38
C VAL A 86 -7.74 -24.80 10.46
N MET A 87 -6.79 -23.95 10.10
CA MET A 87 -5.37 -24.31 10.11
C MET A 87 -4.84 -24.35 11.55
N ASP A 88 -4.19 -25.45 11.89
CA ASP A 88 -3.49 -25.57 13.17
C ASP A 88 -2.30 -24.61 13.22
N ASN A 89 -2.20 -23.89 14.33
CA ASN A 89 -1.15 -22.89 14.58
C ASN A 89 -0.99 -21.84 13.46
N ASN A 90 -1.99 -21.61 12.62
CA ASN A 90 -1.88 -20.70 11.47
C ASN A 90 -0.67 -21.02 10.56
N VAL A 91 -0.41 -22.30 10.30
CA VAL A 91 0.64 -22.75 9.38
C VAL A 91 0.01 -23.42 8.18
N LEU A 92 0.36 -22.95 6.98
CA LEU A 92 0.05 -23.63 5.73
C LEU A 92 1.28 -24.41 5.26
N LYS A 93 1.14 -25.72 5.13
CA LYS A 93 2.15 -26.57 4.50
C LYS A 93 1.97 -26.52 2.98
N VAL A 94 3.03 -26.18 2.27
CA VAL A 94 3.02 -26.07 0.82
C VAL A 94 3.88 -27.19 0.26
N ASP A 95 3.22 -28.13 -0.41
CA ASP A 95 3.88 -29.13 -1.25
C ASP A 95 3.98 -28.63 -2.70
N ARG A 96 4.61 -29.43 -3.56
CA ARG A 96 4.82 -29.07 -4.97
C ARG A 96 3.52 -28.80 -5.72
N GLU A 97 2.48 -29.59 -5.49
CA GLU A 97 1.18 -29.42 -6.18
C GLU A 97 0.52 -28.10 -5.77
N LEU A 98 0.51 -27.80 -4.47
CA LEU A 98 -0.02 -26.53 -3.96
C LEU A 98 0.82 -25.34 -4.43
N ALA A 99 2.15 -25.48 -4.46
CA ALA A 99 3.04 -24.44 -4.99
C ALA A 99 2.81 -24.17 -6.48
N GLU A 100 2.56 -25.20 -7.29
CA GLU A 100 2.21 -25.06 -8.71
C GLU A 100 0.85 -24.35 -8.88
N ARG A 101 -0.14 -24.65 -8.04
CA ARG A 101 -1.42 -23.92 -8.02
C ARG A 101 -1.24 -22.47 -7.62
N MET A 102 -0.45 -22.20 -6.58
CA MET A 102 -0.10 -20.85 -6.15
C MET A 102 0.63 -20.04 -7.24
N GLN A 103 1.37 -20.72 -8.13
CA GLN A 103 2.03 -20.11 -9.29
C GLN A 103 1.14 -19.96 -10.53
N THR A 104 -0.07 -20.51 -10.58
CA THR A 104 -0.86 -20.53 -11.83
C THR A 104 -2.23 -19.90 -11.65
N GLU A 105 -2.97 -20.30 -10.61
CA GLU A 105 -4.32 -19.80 -10.30
C GLU A 105 -4.36 -18.96 -9.02
N GLY A 106 -3.40 -19.17 -8.11
CA GLY A 106 -3.45 -18.65 -6.75
C GLY A 106 -4.34 -19.52 -5.84
N VAL A 107 -4.11 -19.46 -4.53
CA VAL A 107 -4.83 -20.28 -3.54
C VAL A 107 -5.48 -19.36 -2.52
N SER A 108 -6.74 -19.58 -2.19
CA SER A 108 -7.46 -18.73 -1.24
C SER A 108 -7.33 -19.25 0.20
N VAL A 109 -7.06 -18.33 1.13
CA VAL A 109 -7.27 -18.56 2.58
C VAL A 109 -8.25 -17.54 3.12
N LYS A 110 -8.88 -17.86 4.25
CA LYS A 110 -9.89 -17.00 4.86
C LYS A 110 -9.58 -16.77 6.33
N THR A 111 -9.49 -15.52 6.75
CA THR A 111 -9.49 -15.16 8.17
C THR A 111 -10.92 -14.98 8.68
N ILE A 112 -11.13 -15.33 9.94
CA ILE A 112 -12.39 -15.12 10.66
C ILE A 112 -12.07 -14.40 11.97
N SER A 113 -12.76 -13.31 12.26
CA SER A 113 -12.58 -12.53 13.49
C SER A 113 -12.91 -13.34 14.74
N GLN A 114 -12.41 -12.90 15.89
CA GLN A 114 -12.72 -13.55 17.17
C GLN A 114 -14.22 -13.55 17.48
N ASP A 115 -14.92 -12.46 17.11
CA ASP A 115 -16.37 -12.34 17.25
C ASP A 115 -17.17 -13.13 16.21
N LYS A 116 -16.50 -13.69 15.19
CA LYS A 116 -17.05 -14.46 14.06
C LYS A 116 -18.03 -13.69 13.15
N GLN A 117 -18.13 -12.38 13.31
CA GLN A 117 -19.01 -11.54 12.50
C GLN A 117 -18.35 -11.07 11.22
N TYR A 118 -17.01 -11.05 11.18
CA TYR A 118 -16.23 -10.57 10.07
C TYR A 118 -15.29 -11.66 9.55
N SER A 119 -15.06 -11.63 8.25
CA SER A 119 -14.10 -12.51 7.61
C SER A 119 -13.52 -11.84 6.39
N LYS A 120 -12.27 -12.15 6.08
CA LYS A 120 -11.57 -11.58 4.92
C LYS A 120 -10.89 -12.70 4.14
N GLN A 121 -11.02 -12.66 2.82
CA GLN A 121 -10.34 -13.61 1.94
C GLN A 121 -8.99 -13.03 1.51
N TYR A 122 -8.00 -13.91 1.44
CA TYR A 122 -6.65 -13.61 0.97
C TYR A 122 -6.28 -14.55 -0.16
N LEU A 123 -5.81 -14.02 -1.27
CA LEU A 123 -5.28 -14.80 -2.39
C LEU A 123 -3.75 -14.95 -2.24
N LEU A 124 -3.29 -16.18 -2.07
CA LEU A 124 -1.86 -16.53 -2.03
C LEU A 124 -1.37 -16.76 -3.45
N LYS A 125 -0.27 -16.10 -3.81
CA LYS A 125 0.42 -16.30 -5.09
C LYS A 125 1.92 -16.47 -4.90
N ILE A 126 2.52 -17.31 -5.73
CA ILE A 126 3.97 -17.35 -5.93
C ILE A 126 4.26 -16.73 -7.29
N ILE A 127 5.15 -15.73 -7.32
CA ILE A 127 5.58 -15.08 -8.55
C ILE A 127 7.03 -15.48 -8.84
N ASN A 128 7.27 -16.02 -10.03
CA ASN A 128 8.61 -16.28 -10.52
C ASN A 128 9.25 -14.95 -10.94
N THR A 129 10.49 -14.73 -10.55
CA THR A 129 11.19 -13.45 -10.73
C THR A 129 12.35 -13.52 -11.72
N LYS A 130 12.49 -14.66 -12.41
CA LYS A 130 13.56 -14.93 -13.38
C LYS A 130 13.72 -13.84 -14.45
N ASP A 131 12.61 -13.33 -14.99
CA ASP A 131 12.60 -12.31 -16.04
C ASP A 131 12.46 -10.86 -15.52
N GLY A 132 12.59 -10.69 -14.21
CA GLY A 132 12.38 -9.42 -13.51
C GLY A 132 11.10 -9.39 -12.70
N PHE A 133 11.08 -8.52 -11.71
CA PHE A 133 10.05 -8.48 -10.67
C PHE A 133 9.02 -7.37 -10.91
N VAL A 134 9.46 -6.22 -11.43
CA VAL A 134 8.62 -5.06 -11.69
C VAL A 134 8.57 -4.81 -13.21
N PRO A 135 7.38 -4.77 -13.83
CA PRO A 135 7.22 -4.40 -15.23
C PRO A 135 7.85 -3.04 -15.51
N THR A 136 8.21 -2.77 -16.76
CA THR A 136 8.79 -1.47 -17.15
C THR A 136 7.84 -0.60 -17.96
N GLU A 137 6.62 -1.07 -18.24
CA GLU A 137 5.61 -0.38 -19.05
C GLU A 137 4.25 -0.51 -18.37
N TYR A 138 3.48 0.57 -18.33
CA TYR A 138 2.20 0.63 -17.63
C TYR A 138 1.20 1.49 -18.41
N GLY A 139 0.17 0.85 -18.97
CA GLY A 139 -0.96 1.51 -19.66
C GLY A 139 -2.20 1.68 -18.78
N PHE A 140 -2.19 1.22 -17.53
CA PHE A 140 -3.32 1.33 -16.58
C PHE A 140 -4.62 0.65 -17.02
N GLU A 141 -4.52 -0.37 -17.87
CA GLU A 141 -5.67 -1.11 -18.40
C GLU A 141 -6.20 -2.14 -17.41
N GLU A 142 -5.32 -2.78 -16.65
CA GLU A 142 -5.70 -3.86 -15.75
C GLU A 142 -6.18 -3.34 -14.39
N ILE A 143 -7.48 -3.51 -14.13
CA ILE A 143 -8.11 -3.14 -12.87
C ILE A 143 -9.04 -4.24 -12.35
N VAL A 144 -9.24 -4.24 -11.03
CA VAL A 144 -10.34 -4.92 -10.36
C VAL A 144 -11.03 -3.94 -9.42
N ILE A 145 -12.33 -4.14 -9.22
CA ILE A 145 -13.07 -3.41 -8.19
C ILE A 145 -13.07 -4.26 -6.92
N ASN A 146 -12.55 -3.70 -5.84
CA ASN A 146 -12.56 -4.35 -4.54
C ASN A 146 -13.99 -4.72 -4.16
N LYS A 147 -14.25 -5.99 -3.84
CA LYS A 147 -15.64 -6.48 -3.64
C LYS A 147 -16.30 -5.88 -2.39
N ASP A 148 -15.53 -5.62 -1.35
CA ASP A 148 -16.08 -5.19 -0.05
C ASP A 148 -16.22 -3.67 0.03
N GLN A 149 -15.19 -2.95 -0.44
CA GLN A 149 -15.10 -1.50 -0.31
C GLN A 149 -15.31 -0.77 -1.64
N GLN A 150 -15.47 -1.47 -2.76
CA GLN A 150 -15.84 -0.90 -4.07
C GLN A 150 -14.85 0.12 -4.64
N TYR A 151 -13.60 0.16 -4.18
CA TYR A 151 -12.57 1.00 -4.80
C TYR A 151 -11.84 0.31 -5.95
N THR A 152 -11.20 1.10 -6.80
CA THR A 152 -10.39 0.60 -7.92
C THR A 152 -9.02 0.15 -7.44
N GLU A 153 -8.62 -1.06 -7.81
CA GLU A 153 -7.28 -1.62 -7.64
C GLU A 153 -6.64 -1.81 -9.01
N PHE A 154 -5.45 -1.23 -9.20
CA PHE A 154 -4.64 -1.42 -10.40
C PHE A 154 -3.68 -2.58 -10.19
N PHE A 155 -3.40 -3.32 -11.25
CA PHE A 155 -2.36 -4.35 -11.27
C PHE A 155 -1.70 -4.38 -12.64
N ASN A 156 -0.69 -5.23 -12.81
CA ASN A 156 -0.14 -5.55 -14.13
C ASN A 156 -0.17 -7.07 -14.33
N ARG A 157 0.03 -7.54 -15.55
CA ARG A 157 0.20 -8.98 -15.80
C ARG A 157 1.66 -9.31 -16.12
N ILE A 158 2.17 -10.35 -15.45
CA ILE A 158 3.46 -10.97 -15.77
C ILE A 158 3.14 -12.43 -16.10
N ASP A 159 3.54 -12.90 -17.27
CA ASP A 159 3.27 -14.27 -17.74
C ASP A 159 1.79 -14.69 -17.61
N ASN A 160 0.89 -13.79 -18.01
CA ASN A 160 -0.58 -13.91 -17.90
C ASN A 160 -1.13 -14.01 -16.46
N GLN A 161 -0.32 -13.72 -15.45
CA GLN A 161 -0.75 -13.70 -14.05
C GLN A 161 -0.87 -12.28 -13.53
N ASP A 162 -1.94 -12.02 -12.78
CA ASP A 162 -2.13 -10.73 -12.13
C ASP A 162 -1.06 -10.52 -11.04
N PHE A 163 -0.33 -9.42 -11.18
CA PHE A 163 0.73 -8.93 -10.32
C PHE A 163 0.30 -7.60 -9.70
N TYR A 164 -0.05 -7.65 -8.41
CA TYR A 164 -0.54 -6.50 -7.64
C TYR A 164 0.62 -5.64 -7.13
N ASN A 165 1.22 -4.87 -8.04
CA ASN A 165 2.33 -3.97 -7.76
C ASN A 165 1.93 -2.57 -7.35
N TRP A 166 0.71 -2.14 -7.72
CA TRP A 166 0.21 -0.81 -7.42
C TRP A 166 -0.55 -0.80 -6.10
N SER A 167 -0.40 0.30 -5.38
CA SER A 167 -1.20 0.62 -4.21
C SER A 167 -1.62 2.09 -4.22
N SER A 168 -2.66 2.40 -3.46
CA SER A 168 -3.23 3.74 -3.34
C SER A 168 -3.79 3.97 -1.93
N GLY A 169 -4.07 5.23 -1.62
CA GLY A 169 -4.78 5.64 -0.42
C GLY A 169 -6.27 5.30 -0.43
N ASN A 170 -6.81 4.64 -1.47
CA ASN A 170 -8.24 4.30 -1.56
C ASN A 170 -8.72 3.51 -0.34
N ILE A 171 -7.98 2.49 0.07
CA ILE A 171 -8.32 1.66 1.24
C ILE A 171 -8.39 2.50 2.53
N GLY A 172 -7.49 3.48 2.69
CA GLY A 172 -7.54 4.44 3.79
C GLY A 172 -8.73 5.41 3.65
N TYR A 173 -9.06 5.82 2.43
CA TYR A 173 -10.19 6.73 2.16
C TYR A 173 -11.56 6.07 2.34
N SER A 174 -11.67 4.74 2.23
CA SER A 174 -12.88 3.99 2.59
C SER A 174 -13.36 4.33 3.99
N LEU A 175 -12.44 4.55 4.93
CA LEU A 175 -12.75 4.96 6.30
C LEU A 175 -13.47 6.32 6.36
N SER A 176 -13.03 7.27 5.53
CA SER A 176 -13.67 8.57 5.39
C SER A 176 -15.09 8.44 4.84
N LEU A 177 -15.29 7.62 3.79
CA LEU A 177 -16.63 7.36 3.24
C LEU A 177 -17.55 6.72 4.29
N MET A 178 -17.08 5.71 5.03
CA MET A 178 -17.86 5.05 6.08
C MET A 178 -18.26 6.02 7.20
N PHE A 179 -17.34 6.83 7.72
CA PHE A 179 -17.67 7.82 8.75
C PHE A 179 -18.55 8.97 8.26
N GLY A 180 -18.46 9.31 6.98
CA GLY A 180 -19.27 10.36 6.36
C GLY A 180 -20.67 9.92 5.92
N GLY A 181 -21.01 8.63 6.03
CA GLY A 181 -22.23 8.08 5.41
C GLY A 181 -22.21 8.15 3.88
N GLY A 182 -21.01 8.25 3.28
CA GLY A 182 -20.81 8.22 1.85
C GLY A 182 -21.10 6.83 1.27
N LYS A 183 -21.44 6.78 -0.01
CA LYS A 183 -21.60 5.52 -0.72
C LYS A 183 -20.23 4.97 -1.13
N LEU A 184 -20.06 3.66 -0.96
CA LEU A 184 -18.92 2.92 -1.48
C LEU A 184 -19.19 2.64 -2.96
N GLU A 185 -18.74 3.56 -3.81
CA GLU A 185 -18.85 3.46 -5.28
C GLU A 185 -17.48 3.83 -5.88
N PRO A 186 -17.03 3.18 -6.98
CA PRO A 186 -15.66 3.35 -7.49
C PRO A 186 -15.26 4.80 -7.81
N ASP A 187 -16.21 5.61 -8.27
CA ASP A 187 -16.01 7.02 -8.62
C ASP A 187 -15.93 7.93 -7.39
N ALA A 188 -16.36 7.48 -6.21
CA ALA A 188 -16.26 8.22 -4.95
C ALA A 188 -14.81 8.30 -4.44
N TYR A 189 -13.92 7.44 -4.91
CA TYR A 189 -12.54 7.32 -4.45
C TYR A 189 -11.55 8.30 -5.10
N PRO A 190 -10.45 8.67 -4.41
CA PRO A 190 -9.41 9.53 -4.96
C PRO A 190 -8.64 8.95 -6.15
N THR A 191 -8.55 7.62 -6.25
CA THR A 191 -7.82 6.93 -7.31
C THR A 191 -8.77 6.01 -8.09
N THR A 192 -8.94 6.28 -9.38
CA THR A 192 -9.89 5.59 -10.26
C THR A 192 -9.39 5.57 -11.70
N THR A 193 -10.25 5.22 -12.65
CA THR A 193 -9.96 5.22 -14.09
C THR A 193 -10.76 6.29 -14.83
N THR A 194 -10.32 6.65 -16.03
CA THR A 194 -11.04 7.51 -16.98
C THR A 194 -10.93 6.96 -18.39
N THR A 195 -11.91 7.23 -19.25
CA THR A 195 -11.84 6.93 -20.70
C THR A 195 -11.16 8.04 -21.51
N ASP A 196 -10.84 9.18 -20.88
CA ASP A 196 -9.91 10.18 -21.45
C ASP A 196 -8.49 9.61 -21.35
N ALA A 197 -8.14 8.75 -22.30
CA ALA A 197 -6.88 8.02 -22.36
C ALA A 197 -6.04 8.46 -23.58
N TYR A 198 -4.72 8.46 -23.42
CA TYR A 198 -3.80 8.72 -24.52
C TYR A 198 -3.71 7.51 -25.45
N SER A 199 -3.71 6.31 -24.87
CA SER A 199 -3.76 5.02 -25.57
C SER A 199 -4.76 4.08 -24.88
N GLY A 200 -5.08 2.95 -25.51
CA GLY A 200 -5.95 1.94 -24.90
C GLY A 200 -7.41 2.36 -24.67
N GLU A 201 -8.05 1.76 -23.67
CA GLU A 201 -9.45 2.00 -23.30
C GLU A 201 -9.58 2.90 -22.06
N ARG A 202 -8.56 2.93 -21.19
CA ARG A 202 -8.63 3.67 -19.93
C ARG A 202 -7.25 4.15 -19.47
N ALA A 203 -7.24 5.29 -18.78
CA ALA A 203 -6.07 5.85 -18.12
C ALA A 203 -6.28 5.96 -16.61
N LEU A 204 -5.19 6.14 -15.85
CA LEU A 204 -5.24 6.45 -14.42
C LEU A 204 -5.83 7.84 -14.20
N LEU A 205 -6.82 7.96 -13.32
CA LEU A 205 -7.36 9.22 -12.82
C LEU A 205 -7.12 9.36 -11.32
N LEU A 206 -6.41 10.41 -10.94
CA LEU A 206 -6.17 10.80 -9.56
C LEU A 206 -6.88 12.13 -9.29
N GLU A 207 -7.73 12.17 -8.27
CA GLU A 207 -8.46 13.37 -7.85
C GLU A 207 -8.28 13.63 -6.36
N THR A 208 -7.92 14.86 -6.01
CA THR A 208 -7.88 15.28 -4.60
C THR A 208 -9.29 15.45 -4.08
N LYS A 209 -9.67 14.69 -3.05
CA LYS A 209 -11.02 14.70 -2.47
C LYS A 209 -11.06 15.25 -1.06
N ALA A 210 -12.19 15.84 -0.68
CA ALA A 210 -12.45 16.20 0.69
C ALA A 210 -12.73 14.94 1.51
N THR A 211 -12.19 14.84 2.71
CA THR A 211 -12.57 13.80 3.67
C THR A 211 -13.86 14.17 4.42
N ALA A 212 -14.49 13.20 5.07
CA ALA A 212 -15.63 13.44 5.94
C ALA A 212 -15.25 14.30 7.15
N ASP A 213 -16.22 15.07 7.66
CA ASP A 213 -16.03 16.02 8.78
C ASP A 213 -15.30 15.44 9.99
N PHE A 214 -15.56 14.16 10.33
CA PHE A 214 -14.87 13.49 11.42
C PHE A 214 -13.37 13.36 11.17
N VAL A 215 -12.99 12.92 9.97
CA VAL A 215 -11.59 12.75 9.55
C VAL A 215 -10.91 14.12 9.40
N ALA A 216 -11.62 15.11 8.86
CA ALA A 216 -11.14 16.48 8.76
C ALA A 216 -10.77 17.07 10.14
N LYS A 217 -11.57 16.81 11.18
CA LYS A 217 -11.28 17.24 12.57
C LYS A 217 -10.03 16.57 13.16
N LEU A 218 -9.57 15.45 12.59
CA LEU A 218 -8.29 14.81 12.93
C LEU A 218 -7.11 15.41 12.13
N LYS A 219 -7.26 16.62 11.59
CA LYS A 219 -6.28 17.32 10.73
C LYS A 219 -5.93 16.56 9.45
N LYS A 220 -6.92 15.89 8.86
CA LYS A 220 -6.79 15.20 7.57
C LYS A 220 -7.90 15.64 6.61
N PRO A 221 -8.07 16.94 6.32
CA PRO A 221 -9.25 17.46 5.62
C PRO A 221 -9.38 17.01 4.17
N ILE A 222 -8.28 16.63 3.54
CA ILE A 222 -8.24 16.18 2.14
C ILE A 222 -7.51 14.85 2.02
N ALA A 223 -7.78 14.12 0.94
CA ALA A 223 -7.01 12.97 0.49
C ALA A 223 -6.63 13.21 -0.97
N ALA A 224 -5.33 13.33 -1.26
CA ALA A 224 -4.86 13.38 -2.64
C ALA A 224 -5.06 12.01 -3.31
N GLY A 225 -5.53 12.02 -4.56
CA GLY A 225 -5.48 10.85 -5.41
C GLY A 225 -4.03 10.47 -5.63
N ASN A 226 -3.67 9.22 -5.33
CA ASN A 226 -2.32 8.72 -5.52
C ASN A 226 -2.31 7.29 -6.05
N LEU A 227 -1.25 6.95 -6.76
CA LEU A 227 -0.93 5.57 -7.13
C LEU A 227 0.58 5.40 -7.06
N PHE A 228 1.01 4.31 -6.43
CA PHE A 228 2.43 4.06 -6.24
C PHE A 228 2.78 2.58 -6.25
N ILE A 229 4.03 2.27 -6.61
CA ILE A 229 4.56 0.90 -6.54
C ILE A 229 4.90 0.57 -5.08
N GLY A 230 4.28 -0.47 -4.53
CA GLY A 230 4.48 -0.92 -3.16
C GLY A 230 3.19 -1.39 -2.49
N ALA A 231 3.04 -1.10 -1.20
CA ALA A 231 1.91 -1.53 -0.38
C ALA A 231 1.34 -0.38 0.47
N PHE A 232 0.11 -0.54 0.93
CA PHE A 232 -0.54 0.42 1.81
C PHE A 232 -0.98 -0.27 3.11
N ASP A 233 -0.41 0.18 4.23
CA ASP A 233 -0.76 -0.27 5.58
C ASP A 233 -1.86 0.62 6.16
N THR A 234 -3.01 0.03 6.46
CA THR A 234 -4.16 0.75 7.03
C THR A 234 -4.01 1.10 8.50
N GLY A 235 -3.15 0.37 9.24
CA GLY A 235 -2.98 0.55 10.68
C GLY A 235 -2.66 1.99 11.11
N PRO A 236 -1.64 2.64 10.51
CA PRO A 236 -1.25 3.98 10.90
C PRO A 236 -2.03 5.12 10.22
N VAL A 237 -3.04 4.86 9.37
CA VAL A 237 -3.67 5.92 8.54
C VAL A 237 -4.17 7.12 9.33
N LEU A 238 -4.75 6.91 10.51
CA LEU A 238 -5.25 7.99 11.36
C LEU A 238 -4.17 8.64 12.24
N THR A 239 -3.13 7.89 12.61
CA THR A 239 -2.09 8.32 13.55
C THR A 239 -0.86 8.88 12.84
N ASP A 240 -0.40 8.21 11.80
CA ASP A 240 0.76 8.52 10.98
C ASP A 240 0.55 8.09 9.51
N ALA A 241 -0.22 8.89 8.75
CA ALA A 241 -0.56 8.60 7.36
C ALA A 241 0.67 8.45 6.44
N LEU A 242 1.80 9.06 6.77
CA LEU A 242 3.04 8.94 5.99
C LEU A 242 3.65 7.53 6.09
N SER A 243 3.47 6.85 7.24
CA SER A 243 3.91 5.46 7.41
C SER A 243 3.00 4.45 6.72
N ALA A 244 1.76 4.84 6.37
CA ALA A 244 0.82 3.96 5.67
C ALA A 244 1.29 3.65 4.24
N THR A 245 1.95 4.58 3.56
CA THR A 245 2.44 4.37 2.20
C THR A 245 3.82 3.71 2.24
N GLN A 246 3.91 2.44 1.85
CA GLN A 246 5.15 1.66 1.81
C GLN A 246 5.62 1.57 0.36
N PHE A 247 6.69 2.28 0.04
CA PHE A 247 7.16 2.46 -1.33
C PHE A 247 8.27 1.49 -1.68
N GLY A 248 8.11 0.86 -2.84
CA GLY A 248 9.17 0.18 -3.56
C GLY A 248 9.03 -1.34 -3.60
N LEU A 249 9.37 -1.90 -4.76
CA LEU A 249 9.49 -3.33 -5.00
C LEU A 249 10.87 -3.64 -5.62
N PRO A 250 11.43 -4.85 -5.43
CA PRO A 250 12.71 -5.26 -6.00
C PRO A 250 12.83 -5.01 -7.49
N PHE A 251 13.98 -4.52 -7.94
CA PHE A 251 14.22 -4.16 -9.32
C PHE A 251 15.61 -4.56 -9.77
N ASN A 252 15.69 -5.38 -10.82
CA ASN A 252 16.93 -5.96 -11.34
C ASN A 252 17.49 -5.24 -12.58
N LYS A 253 17.02 -4.03 -12.87
CA LYS A 253 17.49 -3.22 -14.00
C LYS A 253 17.98 -1.87 -13.51
N VAL A 254 18.85 -1.24 -14.32
CA VAL A 254 19.35 0.11 -14.02
C VAL A 254 18.48 1.13 -14.76
N PRO A 255 17.66 1.93 -14.06
CA PRO A 255 16.76 2.87 -14.70
C PRO A 255 17.51 4.07 -15.31
N ALA A 256 17.10 4.50 -16.49
CA ALA A 256 17.66 5.65 -17.21
C ALA A 256 16.71 6.85 -17.17
N ALA A 257 15.42 6.62 -17.44
CA ALA A 257 14.39 7.66 -17.44
C ALA A 257 13.03 7.09 -17.04
N LEU A 258 12.18 7.95 -16.47
CA LEU A 258 10.74 7.72 -16.36
C LEU A 258 10.04 8.56 -17.44
N GLU A 259 9.33 7.92 -18.35
CA GLU A 259 8.59 8.56 -19.43
C GLU A 259 7.10 8.28 -19.31
N GLY A 260 6.28 9.09 -19.96
CA GLY A 260 4.85 8.87 -20.11
C GLY A 260 4.10 10.10 -20.57
N TYR A 261 2.79 10.05 -20.44
CA TYR A 261 1.88 11.13 -20.79
C TYR A 261 1.03 11.51 -19.59
N TYR A 262 0.78 12.80 -19.41
CA TYR A 262 -0.09 13.28 -18.35
C TYR A 262 -0.91 14.50 -18.77
N LYS A 263 -2.03 14.69 -18.07
CA LYS A 263 -2.86 15.88 -18.14
C LYS A 263 -3.17 16.31 -16.71
N TYR A 264 -2.95 17.57 -16.38
CA TYR A 264 -3.17 18.08 -15.03
C TYR A 264 -4.03 19.34 -15.03
N GLN A 265 -5.09 19.30 -14.23
CA GLN A 265 -6.00 20.41 -14.00
C GLN A 265 -6.11 20.67 -12.49
N PRO A 266 -5.42 21.69 -11.95
CA PRO A 266 -5.56 22.06 -10.54
C PRO A 266 -6.93 22.70 -10.29
N ALA A 267 -7.49 22.45 -9.11
CA ALA A 267 -8.61 23.23 -8.62
C ALA A 267 -8.13 24.56 -8.01
N ASP A 268 -9.02 25.55 -7.94
CA ASP A 268 -8.64 26.93 -7.61
C ASP A 268 -8.28 27.15 -6.14
N LYS A 269 -8.97 26.48 -5.22
CA LYS A 269 -8.90 26.77 -3.78
C LYS A 269 -7.98 25.79 -3.05
N VAL A 270 -6.72 26.16 -2.90
CA VAL A 270 -5.78 25.43 -2.03
C VAL A 270 -6.07 25.74 -0.57
N THR A 271 -6.14 24.69 0.25
CA THR A 271 -6.25 24.81 1.72
C THR A 271 -5.13 24.07 2.42
N ASP A 272 -4.83 24.46 3.66
CA ASP A 272 -3.94 23.74 4.58
C ASP A 272 -4.68 22.66 5.39
N GLU A 273 -3.96 21.98 6.30
CA GLU A 273 -4.51 20.92 7.15
C GLU A 273 -5.58 21.43 8.15
N ASN A 274 -5.70 22.74 8.31
CA ASN A 274 -6.70 23.41 9.15
C ASN A 274 -7.84 24.03 8.30
N MET A 275 -7.90 23.71 7.00
CA MET A 275 -8.85 24.24 6.01
C MET A 275 -8.73 25.75 5.74
N ASN A 276 -7.61 26.38 6.13
CA ASN A 276 -7.36 27.78 5.79
C ASN A 276 -6.92 27.91 4.33
N PRO A 277 -7.39 28.93 3.60
CA PRO A 277 -6.89 29.20 2.25
C PRO A 277 -5.39 29.48 2.24
N VAL A 278 -4.67 28.89 1.28
CA VAL A 278 -3.24 29.14 1.04
C VAL A 278 -3.08 29.88 -0.27
N ASN A 279 -2.30 30.96 -0.30
CA ASN A 279 -2.08 31.76 -1.51
C ASN A 279 -1.05 31.09 -2.44
N MET A 280 -1.46 29.99 -3.08
CA MET A 280 -0.70 29.27 -4.09
C MET A 280 -1.65 28.52 -5.03
N LYS A 281 -1.13 28.05 -6.16
CA LYS A 281 -1.82 27.07 -7.00
C LYS A 281 -1.41 25.67 -6.59
N ASP A 282 -2.34 24.73 -6.71
CA ASP A 282 -2.01 23.32 -6.57
C ASP A 282 -1.14 22.84 -7.74
N SER A 283 -0.40 21.77 -7.53
CA SER A 283 0.46 21.12 -8.52
C SER A 283 0.45 19.62 -8.30
N CYS A 284 0.48 18.82 -9.36
CA CYS A 284 0.69 17.39 -9.22
C CYS A 284 2.15 17.04 -8.90
N ASP A 285 2.39 15.78 -8.61
CA ASP A 285 3.74 15.22 -8.54
C ASP A 285 3.80 13.88 -9.26
N ILE A 286 4.88 13.64 -9.99
CA ILE A 286 5.19 12.39 -10.69
C ILE A 286 6.68 12.15 -10.49
N TYR A 287 7.03 11.04 -9.85
CA TYR A 287 8.43 10.70 -9.64
C TYR A 287 8.65 9.21 -9.51
N ALA A 288 9.91 8.81 -9.70
CA ALA A 288 10.40 7.48 -9.40
C ALA A 288 11.70 7.56 -8.59
N VAL A 289 11.88 6.58 -7.70
CA VAL A 289 13.02 6.49 -6.79
C VAL A 289 13.64 5.11 -6.92
N PHE A 290 14.94 5.08 -7.15
CA PHE A 290 15.74 3.87 -7.18
C PHE A 290 16.69 3.87 -5.99
N TYR A 291 16.61 2.87 -5.13
CA TYR A 291 17.32 2.84 -3.85
C TYR A 291 17.81 1.44 -3.48
N ASN A 292 18.87 1.38 -2.69
CA ASN A 292 19.45 0.12 -2.22
C ASN A 292 18.69 -0.35 -0.96
N ARG A 293 17.76 -1.30 -1.11
CA ARG A 293 16.94 -1.83 0.01
C ARG A 293 17.77 -2.58 1.05
N LYS A 294 18.88 -3.21 0.63
CA LYS A 294 19.78 -3.90 1.55
C LYS A 294 20.48 -2.91 2.47
N GLN A 295 21.04 -1.84 1.91
CA GLN A 295 21.62 -0.73 2.66
C GLN A 295 20.59 -0.10 3.60
N LEU A 296 19.35 0.12 3.14
CA LEU A 296 18.26 0.62 3.96
C LEU A 296 18.06 -0.26 5.21
N MET A 297 17.91 -1.57 5.04
CA MET A 297 17.73 -2.51 6.15
C MET A 297 18.96 -2.62 7.06
N GLU A 298 20.16 -2.59 6.49
CA GLU A 298 21.42 -2.62 7.25
C GLU A 298 21.63 -1.34 8.08
N SER A 299 21.04 -0.20 7.68
CA SER A 299 21.12 1.04 8.45
C SER A 299 20.32 1.01 9.76
N VAL A 300 19.38 0.07 9.91
CA VAL A 300 18.54 -0.08 11.10
C VAL A 300 19.16 -1.10 12.05
N SER A 301 19.54 -0.64 13.25
CA SER A 301 20.21 -1.51 14.24
C SER A 301 19.28 -2.54 14.88
N ASP A 302 18.00 -2.21 15.08
CA ASP A 302 17.00 -3.12 15.65
C ASP A 302 16.47 -4.08 14.56
N PRO A 303 16.77 -5.39 14.62
CA PRO A 303 16.34 -6.35 13.61
C PRO A 303 14.83 -6.37 13.39
N LYS A 304 14.03 -6.06 14.42
CA LYS A 304 12.55 -6.09 14.34
C LYS A 304 11.97 -4.89 13.59
N LYS A 305 12.78 -3.87 13.31
CA LYS A 305 12.37 -2.64 12.63
C LYS A 305 12.95 -2.54 11.22
N LYS A 306 13.68 -3.56 10.76
CA LYS A 306 14.23 -3.60 9.41
C LYS A 306 13.10 -3.79 8.42
N VAL A 307 12.92 -2.83 7.54
CA VAL A 307 11.92 -2.88 6.47
C VAL A 307 12.60 -2.61 5.13
N PRO A 308 12.22 -3.31 4.04
CA PRO A 308 12.83 -3.15 2.72
C PRO A 308 12.24 -1.97 1.92
N TYR A 309 11.30 -1.22 2.49
CA TYR A 309 10.56 -0.15 1.83
C TYR A 309 10.83 1.22 2.47
N LEU A 310 10.73 2.26 1.65
CA LEU A 310 10.68 3.64 2.12
C LEU A 310 9.23 4.02 2.44
N THR A 311 9.02 5.11 3.18
CA THR A 311 7.68 5.64 3.49
C THR A 311 7.55 7.10 3.10
N GLY A 312 6.38 7.70 3.32
CA GLY A 312 6.13 9.12 3.08
C GLY A 312 7.11 10.03 3.82
N HIS A 313 7.68 9.55 4.92
CA HIS A 313 8.69 10.29 5.70
C HIS A 313 10.03 10.45 5.00
N ASN A 314 10.45 9.47 4.18
CA ASN A 314 11.85 9.39 3.72
C ASN A 314 12.03 9.05 2.23
N ILE A 315 10.96 8.84 1.46
CA ILE A 315 11.01 8.42 0.05
C ILE A 315 11.88 9.32 -0.87
N LEU A 316 12.13 10.58 -0.51
CA LEU A 316 12.99 11.49 -1.29
C LEU A 316 14.31 11.88 -0.61
N THR A 317 14.50 11.48 0.64
CA THR A 317 15.56 11.98 1.52
C THR A 317 16.45 10.88 2.11
N ASP A 318 16.01 9.63 2.08
CA ASP A 318 16.76 8.52 2.69
C ASP A 318 18.17 8.32 2.07
N PRO A 319 19.21 8.06 2.88
CA PRO A 319 20.57 7.83 2.37
C PRO A 319 20.74 6.61 1.47
N SER A 320 19.81 5.65 1.49
CA SER A 320 19.82 4.49 0.57
C SER A 320 19.45 4.84 -0.87
N ILE A 321 18.91 6.05 -1.10
CA ILE A 321 18.49 6.51 -2.42
C ILE A 321 19.70 6.72 -3.33
N VAL A 322 19.67 6.03 -4.47
CA VAL A 322 20.73 6.04 -5.47
C VAL A 322 20.40 6.99 -6.62
N ALA A 323 19.14 7.03 -7.05
CA ALA A 323 18.70 7.94 -8.11
C ALA A 323 17.23 8.32 -7.97
N ILE A 324 16.89 9.52 -8.44
CA ILE A 324 15.52 10.02 -8.51
C ILE A 324 15.25 10.58 -9.90
N ALA A 325 14.12 10.21 -10.51
CA ALA A 325 13.51 10.92 -11.63
C ALA A 325 12.26 11.63 -11.11
N LYS A 326 12.15 12.95 -11.28
CA LYS A 326 11.03 13.72 -10.70
C LYS A 326 10.62 14.89 -11.59
N ILE A 327 9.33 15.10 -11.73
CA ILE A 327 8.78 16.24 -12.46
C ILE A 327 9.18 17.54 -11.76
N LYS A 328 9.76 18.48 -12.52
CA LYS A 328 10.20 19.78 -11.98
C LYS A 328 9.03 20.74 -11.81
N ASP A 329 8.13 20.75 -12.78
CA ASP A 329 6.94 21.59 -12.82
C ASP A 329 5.69 20.72 -13.00
N GLY A 330 4.91 20.59 -11.93
CA GLY A 330 3.63 19.89 -11.92
C GLY A 330 2.43 20.84 -12.06
N SER A 331 2.62 22.04 -12.59
CA SER A 331 1.52 22.98 -12.85
C SER A 331 0.59 22.50 -13.96
N ALA A 332 -0.50 23.24 -14.16
CA ALA A 332 -1.52 22.91 -15.16
C ALA A 332 -0.91 22.66 -16.54
N THR A 333 -1.31 21.56 -17.18
CA THR A 333 -0.91 21.28 -18.57
C THR A 333 -1.52 22.32 -19.51
N THR A 334 -0.81 22.64 -20.59
CA THR A 334 -1.30 23.62 -21.58
C THR A 334 -2.28 22.95 -22.55
N GLY A 335 -3.48 23.53 -22.69
CA GLY A 335 -4.53 22.99 -23.56
C GLY A 335 -5.25 21.80 -22.93
N ASP A 336 -6.07 21.12 -23.74
CA ASP A 336 -6.97 20.05 -23.26
C ASP A 336 -6.40 18.63 -23.47
N GLY A 337 -5.20 18.51 -24.06
CA GLY A 337 -4.58 17.23 -24.42
C GLY A 337 -3.49 16.76 -23.45
N PHE A 338 -3.05 15.53 -23.65
CA PHE A 338 -1.91 14.94 -22.93
C PHE A 338 -0.59 15.60 -23.30
N VAL A 339 0.27 15.82 -22.30
CA VAL A 339 1.64 16.28 -22.45
C VAL A 339 2.60 15.12 -22.20
N LYS A 340 3.53 14.90 -23.13
CA LYS A 340 4.61 13.92 -22.94
C LYS A 340 5.64 14.45 -21.94
N PHE A 341 6.12 13.59 -21.06
CA PHE A 341 7.30 13.85 -20.23
C PHE A 341 8.37 12.77 -20.40
N SER A 342 9.62 13.14 -20.14
CA SER A 342 10.76 12.23 -19.99
C SER A 342 11.66 12.79 -18.90
N LEU A 343 11.72 12.09 -17.77
CA LEU A 343 12.41 12.49 -16.55
C LEU A 343 13.64 11.62 -16.40
N PRO A 344 14.86 12.16 -16.60
CA PRO A 344 16.08 11.37 -16.40
C PRO A 344 16.25 11.03 -14.92
N PHE A 345 16.74 9.83 -14.63
CA PHE A 345 17.17 9.48 -13.27
C PHE A 345 18.47 10.22 -12.93
N GLU A 346 18.41 11.13 -11.97
CA GLU A 346 19.57 11.84 -11.45
C GLU A 346 20.27 10.98 -10.39
N TYR A 347 21.36 10.31 -10.78
CA TYR A 347 22.15 9.44 -9.93
C TYR A 347 23.03 10.23 -8.94
N ARG A 348 22.92 9.90 -7.66
CA ARG A 348 23.70 10.47 -6.55
C ARG A 348 24.90 9.60 -6.17
N THR A 349 24.79 8.30 -6.40
CA THR A 349 25.81 7.30 -6.06
C THR A 349 26.06 6.35 -7.23
N LYS A 350 27.20 5.64 -7.19
CA LYS A 350 27.51 4.60 -8.18
C LYS A 350 26.61 3.39 -7.95
N VAL A 351 26.17 2.77 -9.05
CA VAL A 351 25.35 1.55 -9.03
C VAL A 351 26.28 0.33 -9.03
N ASP A 352 26.02 -0.61 -8.14
CA ASP A 352 26.63 -1.95 -8.20
C ASP A 352 25.76 -2.85 -9.06
N MET A 353 26.24 -3.19 -10.25
CA MET A 353 25.51 -4.00 -11.23
C MET A 353 25.22 -5.42 -10.72
N GLY A 354 26.12 -6.00 -9.92
CA GLY A 354 25.94 -7.33 -9.35
C GLY A 354 24.84 -7.33 -8.30
N ALA A 355 24.81 -6.30 -7.45
CA ALA A 355 23.76 -6.11 -6.47
C ALA A 355 22.39 -5.76 -7.11
N VAL A 356 22.38 -5.04 -8.23
CA VAL A 356 21.15 -4.85 -9.03
C VAL A 356 20.64 -6.20 -9.55
N ALA A 357 21.49 -6.99 -10.21
CA ALA A 357 21.10 -8.32 -10.68
C ALA A 357 20.62 -9.24 -9.54
N GLY A 358 21.22 -9.09 -8.35
CA GLY A 358 20.84 -9.79 -7.12
C GLY A 358 19.62 -9.23 -6.39
N LEU A 359 18.91 -8.24 -6.95
CA LEU A 359 17.68 -7.66 -6.37
C LEU A 359 17.86 -6.96 -5.00
N ASP A 360 19.08 -6.48 -4.71
CA ASP A 360 19.40 -5.66 -3.53
C ASP A 360 18.87 -4.21 -3.67
N TYR A 361 18.29 -3.87 -4.81
CA TYR A 361 17.70 -2.57 -5.12
C TYR A 361 16.19 -2.67 -5.30
N ASN A 362 15.50 -1.62 -4.88
CA ASN A 362 14.08 -1.43 -5.13
C ASN A 362 13.86 -0.21 -6.05
N ILE A 363 12.74 -0.23 -6.77
CA ILE A 363 12.19 0.92 -7.48
C ILE A 363 10.79 1.23 -6.96
N ALA A 364 10.50 2.52 -6.79
CA ALA A 364 9.16 3.03 -6.56
C ALA A 364 8.80 4.03 -7.67
N ILE A 365 7.57 3.99 -8.17
CA ILE A 365 6.93 5.09 -8.90
C ILE A 365 5.86 5.66 -7.98
N VAL A 366 5.72 6.98 -7.94
CA VAL A 366 4.67 7.66 -7.17
C VAL A 366 4.07 8.78 -8.03
N MET A 367 2.75 8.80 -8.07
CA MET A 367 1.96 9.85 -8.71
C MET A 367 0.96 10.40 -7.69
N SER A 368 0.75 11.72 -7.70
CA SER A 368 -0.19 12.40 -6.82
C SER A 368 -0.87 13.58 -7.50
N SER A 369 -2.19 13.71 -7.31
CA SER A 369 -2.97 14.86 -7.78
C SER A 369 -2.68 16.17 -7.03
N SER A 370 -2.12 16.08 -5.82
CA SER A 370 -1.63 17.23 -5.04
C SER A 370 -0.26 16.90 -4.43
N LYS A 371 0.76 17.65 -4.85
CA LYS A 371 2.17 17.47 -4.46
C LYS A 371 2.41 17.54 -2.96
N ARG A 372 1.59 18.31 -2.23
CA ARG A 372 1.66 18.48 -0.77
C ARG A 372 0.48 17.84 -0.04
N GLY A 373 -0.24 16.95 -0.73
CA GLY A 373 -1.40 16.26 -0.16
C GLY A 373 -1.06 15.35 1.00
N ASP A 374 0.20 14.90 1.08
CA ASP A 374 0.77 14.16 2.20
C ASP A 374 0.86 14.98 3.51
N SER A 375 0.95 16.31 3.37
CA SER A 375 0.84 17.30 4.43
C SER A 375 -0.55 17.91 4.52
N PHE A 376 -1.53 17.32 3.83
CA PHE A 376 -2.92 17.80 3.72
C PHE A 376 -3.05 19.23 3.16
N ILE A 377 -2.10 19.64 2.31
CA ILE A 377 -2.15 20.91 1.57
C ILE A 377 -2.45 20.62 0.10
N GLY A 378 -3.57 21.12 -0.40
CA GLY A 378 -4.00 20.88 -1.79
C GLY A 378 -5.36 21.50 -2.08
N ALA A 379 -5.84 21.35 -3.31
CA ALA A 379 -7.16 21.82 -3.72
C ALA A 379 -8.07 20.63 -4.05
N VAL A 380 -9.23 20.58 -3.38
CA VAL A 380 -10.26 19.58 -3.67
C VAL A 380 -10.75 19.75 -5.11
N GLY A 381 -10.73 18.67 -5.89
CA GLY A 381 -11.05 18.65 -7.31
C GLY A 381 -9.83 18.79 -8.24
N SER A 382 -8.61 18.92 -7.71
CA SER A 382 -7.39 18.83 -8.54
C SER A 382 -7.29 17.44 -9.17
N LYS A 383 -7.15 17.37 -10.49
CA LYS A 383 -7.15 16.13 -11.27
C LYS A 383 -5.85 15.93 -12.02
N LEU A 384 -5.23 14.77 -11.83
CA LEU A 384 -4.11 14.27 -12.60
C LEU A 384 -4.56 13.02 -13.36
N ILE A 385 -4.43 13.04 -14.68
CA ILE A 385 -4.59 11.86 -15.54
C ILE A 385 -3.19 11.44 -16.02
N VAL A 386 -2.87 10.16 -15.92
CA VAL A 386 -1.57 9.61 -16.36
C VAL A 386 -1.81 8.38 -17.22
N ASP A 387 -1.02 8.28 -18.29
CA ASP A 387 -1.09 7.16 -19.22
C ASP A 387 0.28 6.82 -19.85
N ASP A 388 0.41 5.60 -20.38
CA ASP A 388 1.59 5.10 -21.09
C ASP A 388 2.91 5.33 -20.33
N LEU A 389 2.96 5.03 -19.03
CA LEU A 389 4.18 5.14 -18.25
C LEU A 389 5.23 4.11 -18.68
N LYS A 390 6.49 4.51 -18.71
CA LYS A 390 7.61 3.63 -19.00
C LYS A 390 8.85 3.95 -18.17
N ILE A 391 9.46 2.93 -17.58
CA ILE A 391 10.83 2.99 -17.08
C ILE A 391 11.76 2.55 -18.21
N VAL A 392 12.48 3.51 -18.78
CA VAL A 392 13.58 3.20 -19.71
C VAL A 392 14.74 2.65 -18.88
N THR A 393 15.30 1.51 -19.27
CA THR A 393 16.42 0.85 -18.58
C THR A 393 17.65 0.77 -19.48
N LYS A 394 18.84 0.65 -18.89
CA LYS A 394 20.12 0.54 -19.62
C LYS A 394 20.48 -0.88 -20.02
#